data_AF-A0A371MR42-F1
#
_entry.id   AF-A0A371MR42-F1
#
_cell.length_a   1.000
_cell.length_b   1.000
_cell.length_c   1.000
_cell.angle_alpha   90.00
_cell.angle_beta   90.00
_cell.angle_gamma   90.00
#
_symmetry.space_group_name_H-M   'P 1'
#
loop_
_entity.id
_entity.type
_entity.pdbx_description
1 polymer ?
#
loop_
_entity_poly.entity_id
_entity_poly.type
_entity_poly.pdbx_seq_one_letter_code
_entity_poly.pdbx_strand_id
1 'polypeptide(L)'
;MPRRIEDASVLLLGGHERGGLQDPDVVDSFTVDIESPETVGEFERQEAQKRRDVVDRIAETGANVVVTQMGINSHYQQLLAEHGIMAIRSV
;
A
#
# COMPACT_ATOMS: atom_id res chain seq x y z
N MET A 1 -11.13 9.59 0.86
CA MET A 1 -11.62 8.67 -0.19
C MET A 1 -13.03 9.07 -0.61
N PRO A 2 -13.40 8.90 -1.89
CA PRO A 2 -14.75 9.16 -2.39
C PRO A 2 -15.79 8.24 -1.74
N ARG A 3 -17.04 8.69 -1.63
CA ARG A 3 -18.18 7.85 -1.17
C ARG A 3 -18.96 7.20 -2.32
N ARG A 4 -18.77 7.69 -3.55
CA ARG A 4 -19.40 7.23 -4.79
C ARG A 4 -18.40 7.41 -5.91
N ILE A 5 -18.32 6.44 -6.81
CA ILE A 5 -17.56 6.49 -8.06
C ILE A 5 -18.50 6.12 -9.21
N GLU A 6 -18.45 6.90 -10.28
CA GLU A 6 -19.11 6.61 -11.56
C GLU A 6 -18.06 6.03 -12.51
N ASP A 7 -18.47 5.14 -13.43
CA ASP A 7 -17.57 4.45 -14.36
C ASP A 7 -16.37 3.77 -13.67
N ALA A 8 -16.70 2.90 -12.71
CA ALA A 8 -15.68 2.23 -11.89
C ALA A 8 -14.83 1.24 -12.69
N SER A 9 -13.52 1.45 -12.67
CA SER A 9 -12.48 0.49 -13.06
C SER A 9 -11.91 -0.13 -11.79
N VAL A 10 -12.19 -1.42 -11.59
CA VAL A 10 -11.95 -2.12 -10.33
C VAL A 10 -10.73 -3.04 -10.45
N LEU A 11 -9.73 -2.82 -9.59
CA LEU A 11 -8.60 -3.72 -9.40
C LEU A 11 -8.86 -4.66 -8.21
N LEU A 12 -8.77 -5.96 -8.45
CA LEU A 12 -8.90 -6.99 -7.42
C LEU A 12 -7.51 -7.50 -6.99
N LEU A 13 -7.20 -7.37 -5.71
CA LEU A 13 -5.97 -7.89 -5.10
C LEU A 13 -6.32 -9.11 -4.22
N GLY A 14 -6.11 -10.32 -4.75
CA GLY A 14 -6.40 -11.58 -4.04
C GLY A 14 -5.60 -12.79 -4.50
N GLY A 15 -4.64 -12.63 -5.42
CA GLY A 15 -3.99 -13.76 -6.10
C GLY A 15 -2.89 -14.49 -5.32
N HIS A 16 -2.32 -13.90 -4.26
CA HIS A 16 -1.13 -14.41 -3.55
C HIS A 16 -1.24 -14.25 -2.03
N GLU A 17 -0.33 -14.86 -1.28
CA GLU A 17 -0.26 -14.85 0.21
C GLU A 17 -0.33 -13.44 0.84
N ARG A 18 -0.07 -12.39 0.05
CA ARG A 18 -0.13 -10.98 0.45
C ARG A 18 -1.25 -10.22 -0.27
N GLY A 19 -2.47 -10.76 -0.30
CA GLY A 19 -3.66 -10.17 -0.96
C GLY A 19 -4.17 -8.86 -0.36
N GLY A 20 -3.27 -8.00 0.15
CA GLY A 20 -3.53 -6.71 0.78
C GLY A 20 -2.44 -5.69 0.45
N LEU A 21 -2.61 -4.48 0.97
CA LEU A 21 -1.66 -3.39 0.84
C LEU A 21 -1.11 -3.05 2.24
N GLN A 22 -0.11 -3.82 2.64
CA GLN A 22 0.49 -3.76 3.97
C GLN A 22 1.99 -3.90 3.82
N ASP A 23 2.73 -3.12 4.61
CA ASP A 23 4.16 -3.35 4.78
C ASP A 23 4.36 -4.77 5.36
N PRO A 24 5.38 -5.52 4.92
CA PRO A 24 5.63 -6.86 5.42
C PRO A 24 5.85 -6.84 6.93
N ASP A 25 5.28 -7.83 7.63
CA ASP A 25 5.62 -8.07 9.03
C ASP A 25 7.12 -8.35 9.14
N VAL A 26 7.77 -7.68 10.09
CA VAL A 26 9.16 -7.98 10.44
C VAL A 26 9.14 -9.27 11.26
N VAL A 27 9.18 -10.40 10.57
CA VAL A 27 9.17 -11.72 11.21
C VAL A 27 10.54 -11.96 11.82
N ASP A 28 10.58 -11.96 13.16
CA ASP A 28 11.64 -12.40 14.08
C ASP A 28 13.00 -12.76 13.45
N SER A 29 14.03 -11.98 13.85
CA SER A 29 15.47 -12.09 13.51
C SER A 29 16.05 -11.14 12.45
N PHE A 30 15.40 -10.01 12.15
CA PHE A 30 16.17 -8.85 11.67
C PHE A 30 16.85 -8.21 12.87
N THR A 31 18.04 -8.68 13.20
CA THR A 31 19.01 -7.84 13.90
C THR A 31 19.35 -6.74 12.91
N VAL A 32 18.62 -5.62 12.98
CA VAL A 32 19.12 -4.41 12.36
C VAL A 32 20.39 -4.12 13.16
N ASP A 33 21.55 -4.39 12.57
CA ASP A 33 22.78 -3.74 13.01
C ASP A 33 22.52 -2.25 12.78
N ILE A 34 21.88 -1.61 13.75
CA ILE A 34 21.65 -0.17 13.76
C ILE A 34 23.03 0.42 14.02
N GLU A 35 23.83 0.51 12.96
CA GLU A 35 25.15 1.13 13.01
C GLU A 35 25.00 2.61 13.42
N SER A 36 23.86 3.25 13.10
CA SER A 36 23.50 4.60 13.56
C SER A 36 21.99 4.95 13.39
N PRO A 37 21.48 5.99 14.08
CA PRO A 37 20.13 6.54 13.85
C PRO A 37 19.85 7.02 12.41
N GLU A 38 20.89 7.41 11.66
CA GLU A 38 20.75 7.90 10.28
C GLU A 38 20.28 6.77 9.34
N THR A 39 20.79 5.56 9.55
CA THR A 39 20.43 4.35 8.79
C THR A 39 18.95 4.00 8.94
N VAL A 40 18.37 4.22 10.13
CA VAL A 40 16.93 4.00 10.36
C VAL A 40 16.09 4.97 9.53
N GLY A 41 16.47 6.25 9.49
CA GLY A 41 15.77 7.26 8.68
C GLY A 41 15.89 7.03 7.17
N GLU A 42 16.99 6.45 6.69
CA GLU A 42 17.11 6.02 5.29
C GLU A 42 16.19 4.85 4.96
N PHE A 43 16.10 3.88 5.84
CA PHE A 43 15.21 2.74 5.68
C PHE A 43 13.73 3.18 5.59
N GLU A 44 13.28 4.04 6.51
CA GLU A 44 11.92 4.57 6.48
C GLU A 44 11.59 5.31 5.18
N ARG A 45 12.54 6.09 4.65
CA ARG A 45 12.40 6.78 3.35
C ARG A 45 12.27 5.79 2.20
N GLN A 46 13.06 4.73 2.20
CA GLN A 46 12.99 3.70 1.17
C GLN A 46 11.64 2.96 1.21
N GLU A 47 11.15 2.59 2.39
CA GLU A 47 9.83 1.97 2.54
C GLU A 47 8.70 2.91 2.09
N ALA A 48 8.80 4.20 2.44
CA ALA A 48 7.84 5.21 1.95
C ALA A 48 7.84 5.31 0.42
N GLN A 49 9.00 5.26 -0.23
CA GLN A 49 9.10 5.26 -1.69
C GLN A 49 8.47 4.01 -2.30
N LYS A 50 8.76 2.82 -1.75
CA LYS A 50 8.16 1.55 -2.21
C LYS A 50 6.62 1.60 -2.17
N ARG A 51 6.05 2.16 -1.09
CA ARG A 51 4.60 2.34 -0.98
C ARG A 51 4.04 3.26 -2.07
N ARG A 52 4.72 4.39 -2.34
CA ARG A 52 4.36 5.31 -3.43
C ARG A 52 4.37 4.60 -4.78
N ASP A 53 5.47 3.92 -5.11
CA ASP A 53 5.61 3.22 -6.38
C ASP A 53 4.50 2.18 -6.61
N VAL A 54 4.09 1.47 -5.55
CA VAL A 54 2.96 0.52 -5.64
C VAL A 54 1.64 1.22 -5.97
N VAL A 55 1.34 2.34 -5.31
CA VAL A 55 0.10 3.08 -5.54
C VAL A 55 0.11 3.79 -6.90
N ASP A 56 1.24 4.35 -7.30
CA ASP A 56 1.41 4.99 -8.60
C ASP A 56 1.16 3.98 -9.72
N ARG A 57 1.72 2.76 -9.59
CA ARG A 57 1.43 1.66 -10.53
C ARG A 57 -0.04 1.26 -10.56
N ILE A 58 -0.75 1.30 -9.43
CA ILE A 58 -2.20 1.08 -9.41
C ILE A 58 -2.91 2.19 -10.20
N ALA A 59 -2.56 3.45 -9.95
CA ALA A 59 -3.15 4.59 -10.65
C ALA A 59 -2.89 4.55 -12.16
N GLU A 60 -1.69 4.16 -12.58
CA GLU A 60 -1.31 3.97 -13.99
C GLU A 60 -2.17 2.94 -14.72
N THR A 61 -2.76 1.96 -14.02
CA THR A 61 -3.70 1.02 -14.64
C THR A 61 -5.04 1.66 -15.02
N GLY A 62 -5.32 2.88 -14.54
CA GLY A 62 -6.62 3.53 -14.65
C GLY A 62 -7.66 3.01 -13.65
N ALA A 63 -7.24 2.19 -12.67
CA ALA A 63 -8.12 1.75 -11.59
C ALA A 63 -8.50 2.93 -10.68
N ASN A 64 -9.80 3.15 -10.50
CA ASN A 64 -10.34 4.14 -9.56
C ASN A 64 -10.97 3.47 -8.32
N VAL A 65 -11.06 2.14 -8.31
CA VAL A 65 -11.42 1.32 -7.15
C VAL A 65 -10.43 0.18 -6.97
N VAL A 66 -9.96 -0.04 -5.74
CA VAL A 66 -9.16 -1.21 -5.34
C VAL A 66 -9.91 -2.00 -4.30
N VAL A 67 -10.01 -3.31 -4.50
CA VAL A 67 -10.59 -4.24 -3.53
C VAL A 67 -9.52 -5.25 -3.13
N THR A 68 -9.30 -5.41 -1.83
CA THR A 68 -8.31 -6.33 -1.28
C THR A 68 -8.96 -7.39 -0.40
N GLN A 69 -8.49 -8.64 -0.52
CA GLN A 69 -8.94 -9.72 0.34
C GLN A 69 -8.41 -9.56 1.78
N MET A 70 -7.21 -8.99 1.92
CA MET A 70 -6.58 -8.70 3.21
C MET A 70 -6.71 -7.21 3.58
N GLY A 71 -5.87 -6.75 4.51
CA GLY A 71 -5.89 -5.38 5.01
C GLY A 71 -5.27 -4.34 4.07
N ILE A 72 -5.52 -3.08 4.40
CA ILE A 72 -4.83 -1.91 3.84
C ILE A 72 -4.37 -1.07 5.03
N ASN A 73 -3.07 -0.83 5.17
CA ASN A 73 -2.53 -0.03 6.26
C ASN A 73 -2.77 1.49 6.05
N SER A 74 -2.55 2.30 7.07
CA SER A 74 -2.83 3.74 7.03
C SER A 74 -2.01 4.50 5.98
N HIS A 75 -0.75 4.12 5.76
CA HIS A 75 0.11 4.76 4.75
C HIS A 75 -0.43 4.53 3.34
N TYR A 76 -0.80 3.29 3.01
CA TYR A 76 -1.43 2.97 1.73
C TYR A 76 -2.79 3.65 1.57
N GLN A 77 -3.61 3.70 2.63
CA GLN A 77 -4.89 4.42 2.58
C GLN A 77 -4.73 5.91 2.25
N GLN A 78 -3.72 6.57 2.83
CA GLN A 78 -3.44 7.96 2.54
C GLN A 78 -3.04 8.15 1.08
N LEU A 79 -2.11 7.36 0.57
CA LEU A 79 -1.64 7.45 -0.81
C LEU A 79 -2.76 7.17 -1.83
N LEU A 80 -3.61 6.17 -1.58
CA LEU A 80 -4.78 5.89 -2.41
C LEU A 80 -5.78 7.06 -2.38
N ALA A 81 -5.96 7.69 -1.22
CA ALA A 81 -6.83 8.86 -1.10
C ALA A 81 -6.27 10.10 -1.83
N GLU A 82 -4.96 10.31 -1.81
CA GLU A 82 -4.26 11.35 -2.60
C GLU A 82 -4.49 11.17 -4.09
N HIS A 83 -4.55 9.91 -4.56
CA HIS A 83 -4.87 9.56 -5.95
C HIS A 83 -6.37 9.52 -6.26
N GLY A 84 -7.25 9.78 -5.29
CA GLY A 84 -8.70 9.70 -5.47
C GLY A 84 -9.24 8.28 -5.66
N ILE A 85 -8.45 7.25 -5.37
CA ILE A 85 -8.81 5.84 -5.52
C ILE A 85 -9.61 5.39 -4.30
N MET A 86 -10.79 4.81 -4.53
CA MET A 86 -11.58 4.18 -3.48
C MET A 86 -10.98 2.83 -3.12
N ALA A 87 -10.79 2.57 -1.83
CA ALA A 87 -10.22 1.32 -1.35
C ALA A 87 -11.20 0.56 -0.44
N ILE A 88 -11.38 -0.73 -0.70
CA ILE A 88 -12.18 -1.65 0.11
C ILE A 88 -11.27 -2.78 0.57
N ARG A 89 -11.29 -3.08 1.86
CA ARG A 89 -10.42 -4.09 2.50
C ARG A 89 -11.24 -5.16 3.20
N SER A 90 -10.64 -6.33 3.43
CA SER A 90 -11.25 -7.45 4.15
C SER A 90 -12.53 -7.98 3.48
N VAL A 91 -12.48 -8.16 2.16
CA VAL A 91 -13.52 -8.80 1.35
C VAL A 91 -13.24 -10.30 1.23
#